data_AF-A0A0M4SZZ6-F1
#
_entry.id   AF-A0A0M4SZZ6-F1
#
_cell.length_a   1.000
_cell.length_b   1.000
_cell.length_c   1.000
_cell.angle_alpha   90.00
_cell.angle_beta   90.00
_cell.angle_gamma   90.00
#
_symmetry.space_group_name_H-M   'P 1'
#
loop_
_entity.id
_entity.type
_entity.pdbx_description
1 polymer ?
#
loop_
_entity_poly.entity_id
_entity_poly.type
_entity_poly.pdbx_seq_one_letter_code
_entity_poly.pdbx_strand_id
1 'polypeptide(L)'
;MNLQEVKYQFPEAAGDIEILENLGFTSRSTSWIATLDIEQAQTACWLLGRVGNEQDADVLIRILSSQRSELWMQAGTSLSLIATEKHLKSLLSILSTSSDPIQRNSVVYALAFLSNCEVNQEVMSVLTEVAANTSEAAFIRAQALEGIGNKLSQDLPANLYQQAVNVIIQGLDDAEAEVRFWSCFAVGALNIQETLPKLQLLAQTDKTIVPGWWSVGEEAEDSITLMNGGEPPLREPYNSPIH
;
A
#
# COMPACT_ATOMS: atom_id res chain seq x y z
N MET A 1 -19.52 1.22 -7.58
CA MET A 1 -20.09 2.57 -7.42
C MET A 1 -20.37 3.14 -8.81
N ASN A 2 -21.44 3.90 -9.01
CA ASN A 2 -21.68 4.62 -10.26
C ASN A 2 -21.16 6.07 -10.17
N LEU A 3 -21.09 6.79 -11.30
CA LEU A 3 -20.53 8.15 -11.34
C LEU A 3 -21.28 9.16 -10.47
N GLN A 4 -22.60 9.04 -10.35
CA GLN A 4 -23.40 9.95 -9.52
C GLN A 4 -23.13 9.74 -8.03
N GLU A 5 -22.97 8.48 -7.62
CA GLU A 5 -22.55 8.15 -6.25
C GLU A 5 -21.16 8.70 -5.93
N VAL A 6 -20.20 8.61 -6.88
CA VAL A 6 -18.86 9.21 -6.69
C VAL A 6 -18.96 10.73 -6.54
N LYS A 7 -19.69 11.42 -7.43
CA LYS A 7 -19.88 12.87 -7.35
C LYS A 7 -20.54 13.30 -6.04
N TYR A 8 -21.46 12.50 -5.51
CA TYR A 8 -22.09 12.76 -4.22
C TYR A 8 -21.11 12.60 -3.05
N GLN A 9 -20.24 11.59 -3.09
CA GLN A 9 -19.23 11.35 -2.06
C GLN A 9 -18.06 12.36 -2.13
N PHE A 10 -17.72 12.83 -3.33
CA PHE A 10 -16.59 13.70 -3.62
C PHE A 10 -17.06 14.91 -4.45
N PRO A 11 -17.82 15.84 -3.84
CA PRO A 11 -18.38 16.99 -4.55
C PRO A 11 -17.30 17.90 -5.17
N GLU A 12 -16.11 17.95 -4.56
CA GLU A 12 -14.95 18.68 -5.07
C GLU A 12 -14.43 18.13 -6.40
N ALA A 13 -14.60 16.83 -6.65
CA ALA A 13 -14.18 16.18 -7.89
C ALA A 13 -15.26 16.21 -8.99
N ALA A 14 -16.46 16.72 -8.69
CA ALA A 14 -17.60 16.60 -9.60
C ALA A 14 -17.37 17.30 -10.95
N GLY A 15 -16.73 18.48 -10.94
CA GLY A 15 -16.38 19.21 -12.16
C GLY A 15 -15.39 18.44 -13.04
N ASP A 16 -14.35 17.87 -12.44
CA ASP A 16 -13.36 17.09 -13.18
C ASP A 16 -13.96 15.79 -13.74
N ILE A 17 -14.87 15.15 -12.99
CA ILE A 17 -15.60 13.98 -13.48
C ILE A 17 -16.45 14.35 -14.72
N GLU A 18 -17.13 15.49 -14.71
CA GLU A 18 -17.90 15.98 -15.87
C GLU A 18 -17.01 16.26 -17.08
N ILE A 19 -15.81 16.82 -16.86
CA ILE A 19 -14.82 16.99 -17.92
C ILE A 19 -14.44 15.62 -18.50
N LEU A 20 -14.11 14.64 -17.65
CA LEU A 20 -13.74 13.29 -18.09
C LEU A 20 -14.87 12.57 -18.83
N GLU A 21 -16.14 12.75 -18.42
CA GLU A 21 -17.30 12.23 -19.15
C GLU A 21 -17.32 12.72 -20.60
N ASN A 22 -17.04 14.01 -20.82
CA ASN A 22 -16.96 14.62 -22.15
C ASN A 22 -15.70 14.20 -22.93
N LEU A 23 -14.62 13.84 -22.23
CA LEU A 23 -13.35 13.37 -22.81
C LEU A 23 -13.29 11.86 -23.04
N GLY A 24 -14.41 11.15 -22.89
CA GLY A 24 -14.52 9.73 -23.24
C GLY A 24 -14.41 8.76 -22.07
N PHE A 25 -14.55 9.21 -20.82
CA PHE A 25 -14.64 8.30 -19.67
C PHE A 25 -15.80 7.30 -19.81
N THR A 26 -16.91 7.69 -20.43
CA THR A 26 -18.04 6.77 -20.61
C THR A 26 -17.70 5.61 -21.54
N SER A 27 -16.95 5.87 -22.61
CA SER A 27 -16.56 4.85 -23.59
C SER A 27 -15.28 4.10 -23.22
N ARG A 28 -14.37 4.71 -22.44
CA ARG A 28 -13.07 4.18 -22.01
C ARG A 28 -12.31 3.53 -23.15
N SER A 29 -12.35 4.14 -24.33
CA SER A 29 -11.70 3.58 -25.52
C SER A 29 -10.22 3.35 -25.27
N THR A 30 -9.63 2.36 -25.92
CA THR A 30 -8.20 2.03 -25.76
C THR A 30 -7.33 3.29 -25.86
N SER A 31 -6.43 3.46 -24.89
CA SER A 31 -5.47 4.58 -24.80
C SER A 31 -6.06 5.97 -24.53
N TRP A 32 -7.33 6.10 -24.15
CA TRP A 32 -7.93 7.42 -23.87
C TRP A 32 -7.17 8.21 -22.79
N ILE A 33 -6.64 7.55 -21.76
CA ILE A 33 -5.83 8.20 -20.72
C ILE A 33 -4.52 8.79 -21.28
N ALA A 34 -3.98 8.24 -22.37
CA ALA A 34 -2.76 8.74 -22.97
C ALA A 34 -2.95 10.10 -23.68
N THR A 35 -4.19 10.49 -23.97
CA THR A 35 -4.50 11.80 -24.59
C THR A 35 -4.79 12.90 -23.59
N LEU A 36 -4.91 12.54 -22.30
CA LEU A 36 -5.20 13.47 -21.22
C LEU A 36 -3.92 14.16 -20.73
N ASP A 37 -4.07 15.40 -20.28
CA ASP A 37 -3.02 16.06 -19.50
C ASP A 37 -2.78 15.36 -18.15
N ILE A 38 -1.81 15.84 -17.38
CA ILE A 38 -1.38 15.17 -16.15
C ILE A 38 -2.53 15.14 -15.13
N GLU A 39 -3.19 16.28 -14.90
CA GLU A 39 -4.26 16.40 -13.90
C GLU A 39 -5.47 15.54 -14.29
N GLN A 40 -5.91 15.62 -15.55
CA GLN A 40 -6.99 14.79 -16.07
C GLN A 40 -6.66 13.30 -16.00
N ALA A 41 -5.43 12.92 -16.32
CA ALA A 41 -5.01 11.52 -16.27
C ALA A 41 -4.95 10.96 -14.84
N GLN A 42 -4.54 11.79 -13.87
CA GLN A 42 -4.57 11.44 -12.45
C GLN A 42 -6.01 11.22 -11.98
N THR A 43 -6.92 12.17 -12.26
CA THR A 43 -8.34 12.04 -11.92
C THR A 43 -8.97 10.84 -12.65
N ALA A 44 -8.61 10.59 -13.90
CA ALA A 44 -9.05 9.42 -14.64
C ALA A 44 -8.65 8.11 -13.95
N CYS A 45 -7.37 7.96 -13.58
CA CYS A 45 -6.88 6.77 -12.89
C CYS A 45 -7.58 6.58 -11.55
N TRP A 46 -7.75 7.65 -10.76
CA TRP A 46 -8.49 7.63 -9.51
C TRP A 46 -9.94 7.16 -9.72
N LEU A 47 -10.63 7.73 -10.70
CA LEU A 47 -12.03 7.42 -10.98
C LEU A 47 -12.20 5.96 -11.44
N LEU A 48 -11.26 5.43 -12.24
CA LEU A 48 -11.24 4.01 -12.59
C LEU A 48 -11.18 3.11 -11.34
N GLY A 49 -10.41 3.45 -10.32
CA GLY A 49 -10.38 2.68 -9.07
C GLY A 49 -11.73 2.65 -8.32
N ARG A 50 -12.58 3.65 -8.52
CA ARG A 50 -13.87 3.80 -7.80
C ARG A 50 -15.04 3.13 -8.52
N VAL A 51 -15.08 3.22 -9.85
CA VAL A 51 -16.22 2.76 -10.67
C VAL A 51 -15.84 1.74 -11.73
N GLY A 52 -14.55 1.43 -11.84
CA GLY A 52 -14.01 0.54 -12.84
C GLY A 52 -14.22 -0.92 -12.49
N ASN A 53 -13.78 -1.76 -13.42
CA ASN A 53 -13.92 -3.21 -13.37
C ASN A 53 -12.59 -3.89 -13.75
N GLU A 54 -12.64 -5.20 -13.99
CA GLU A 54 -11.48 -5.98 -14.39
C GLU A 54 -10.80 -5.45 -15.68
N GLN A 55 -11.56 -4.97 -16.66
CA GLN A 55 -10.98 -4.42 -17.89
C GLN A 55 -10.28 -3.07 -17.65
N ASP A 56 -10.77 -2.27 -16.70
CA ASP A 56 -10.11 -1.04 -16.29
C ASP A 56 -8.80 -1.32 -15.52
N ALA A 57 -8.74 -2.43 -14.77
CA ALA A 57 -7.50 -2.89 -14.16
C ALA A 57 -6.43 -3.25 -15.22
N ASP A 58 -6.83 -3.86 -16.34
CA ASP A 58 -5.91 -4.08 -17.49
C ASP A 58 -5.36 -2.75 -18.05
N VAL A 59 -6.14 -1.66 -18.02
CA VAL A 59 -5.69 -0.32 -18.41
C VAL A 59 -4.66 0.21 -17.41
N LEU A 60 -4.93 0.11 -16.11
CA LEU A 60 -4.04 0.58 -15.05
C LEU A 60 -2.71 -0.18 -15.02
N ILE A 61 -2.70 -1.49 -15.32
CA ILE A 61 -1.46 -2.26 -15.49
C ILE A 61 -0.62 -1.71 -16.65
N ARG A 62 -1.25 -1.36 -17.78
CA ARG A 62 -0.52 -0.75 -18.89
C ARG A 62 0.09 0.60 -18.49
N ILE A 63 -0.59 1.37 -17.65
CA ILE A 63 -0.07 2.64 -17.12
C ILE A 63 1.13 2.37 -16.21
N LEU A 64 1.03 1.40 -15.31
CA LEU A 64 2.16 0.96 -14.48
C LEU A 64 3.36 0.52 -15.34
N SER A 65 3.16 -0.12 -16.50
CA SER A 65 4.26 -0.48 -17.41
C SER A 65 4.67 0.61 -18.41
N SER A 66 4.05 1.80 -18.35
CA SER A 66 4.31 2.89 -19.29
C SER A 66 5.43 3.83 -18.81
N GLN A 67 5.79 4.80 -19.66
CA GLN A 67 6.72 5.87 -19.32
C GLN A 67 6.07 7.04 -18.54
N ARG A 68 4.79 6.94 -18.18
CA ARG A 68 4.06 7.97 -17.40
C ARG A 68 4.26 7.75 -15.91
N SER A 69 5.46 8.01 -15.41
CA SER A 69 5.83 7.78 -14.01
C SER A 69 5.00 8.59 -13.02
N GLU A 70 4.49 9.75 -13.44
CA GLU A 70 3.59 10.61 -12.67
C GLU A 70 2.23 9.97 -12.36
N LEU A 71 1.89 8.86 -13.05
CA LEU A 71 0.65 8.12 -12.85
C LEU A 71 0.82 6.80 -12.10
N TRP A 72 2.05 6.32 -11.87
CA TRP A 72 2.26 4.98 -11.33
C TRP A 72 1.60 4.78 -9.97
N MET A 73 1.81 5.71 -9.03
CA MET A 73 1.23 5.60 -7.69
C MET A 73 -0.30 5.59 -7.76
N GLN A 74 -0.89 6.51 -8.54
CA GLN A 74 -2.32 6.58 -8.73
C GLN A 74 -2.89 5.30 -9.35
N ALA A 75 -2.18 4.71 -10.32
CA ALA A 75 -2.56 3.44 -10.92
C ALA A 75 -2.46 2.29 -9.91
N GLY A 76 -1.39 2.22 -9.11
CA GLY A 76 -1.21 1.23 -8.04
C GLY A 76 -2.31 1.30 -6.98
N THR A 77 -2.63 2.50 -6.48
CA THR A 77 -3.72 2.72 -5.53
C THR A 77 -5.07 2.30 -6.12
N SER A 78 -5.37 2.68 -7.36
CA SER A 78 -6.62 2.28 -8.00
C SER A 78 -6.69 0.77 -8.24
N LEU A 79 -5.56 0.13 -8.59
CA LEU A 79 -5.47 -1.32 -8.74
C LEU A 79 -5.75 -2.07 -7.43
N SER A 80 -5.37 -1.52 -6.27
CA SER A 80 -5.70 -2.15 -4.98
C SER A 80 -7.21 -2.31 -4.77
N LEU A 81 -8.02 -1.46 -5.42
CA LEU A 81 -9.48 -1.47 -5.33
C LEU A 81 -10.15 -2.39 -6.37
N ILE A 82 -9.57 -2.55 -7.56
CA ILE A 82 -10.26 -3.22 -8.69
C ILE A 82 -9.52 -4.45 -9.25
N ALA A 83 -8.26 -4.67 -8.90
CA ALA A 83 -7.51 -5.82 -9.38
C ALA A 83 -8.04 -7.13 -8.78
N THR A 84 -8.26 -8.10 -9.68
CA THR A 84 -8.58 -9.49 -9.38
C THR A 84 -7.35 -10.41 -9.49
N GLU A 85 -7.50 -11.69 -9.14
CA GLU A 85 -6.46 -12.72 -9.25
C GLU A 85 -5.78 -12.77 -10.63
N LYS A 86 -6.53 -12.49 -11.71
CA LYS A 86 -6.04 -12.42 -13.09
C LYS A 86 -4.84 -11.49 -13.25
N HIS A 87 -4.77 -10.44 -12.44
CA HIS A 87 -3.78 -9.37 -12.56
C HIS A 87 -2.51 -9.61 -11.76
N LEU A 88 -2.53 -10.55 -10.81
CA LEU A 88 -1.41 -10.79 -9.89
C LEU A 88 -0.12 -11.12 -10.65
N LYS A 89 -0.20 -11.98 -11.67
CA LYS A 89 0.96 -12.33 -12.49
C LYS A 89 1.59 -11.11 -13.16
N SER A 90 0.78 -10.16 -13.64
CA SER A 90 1.28 -8.94 -14.27
C SER A 90 1.93 -8.01 -13.24
N LEU A 91 1.30 -7.83 -12.07
CA LEU A 91 1.87 -7.04 -10.97
C LEU A 91 3.21 -7.60 -10.52
N LEU A 92 3.27 -8.90 -10.24
CA LEU A 92 4.50 -9.59 -9.84
C LEU A 92 5.59 -9.52 -10.92
N SER A 93 5.21 -9.58 -12.20
CA SER A 93 6.16 -9.39 -13.31
C SER A 93 6.72 -7.96 -13.36
N ILE A 94 5.91 -6.93 -13.11
CA ILE A 94 6.38 -5.54 -13.07
C ILE A 94 7.32 -5.36 -11.87
N LEU A 95 6.94 -5.88 -10.70
CA LEU A 95 7.77 -5.81 -9.51
C LEU A 95 9.09 -6.55 -9.67
N SER A 96 9.15 -7.69 -10.35
CA SER A 96 10.40 -8.42 -10.54
C SER A 96 11.34 -7.81 -11.58
N THR A 97 10.83 -6.98 -12.51
CA THR A 97 11.62 -6.42 -13.62
C THR A 97 11.96 -4.94 -13.43
N SER A 98 11.21 -4.23 -12.59
CA SER A 98 11.46 -2.82 -12.33
C SER A 98 12.62 -2.61 -11.38
N SER A 99 13.47 -1.63 -11.72
CA SER A 99 14.49 -1.06 -10.83
C SER A 99 14.12 0.34 -10.34
N ASP A 100 12.98 0.89 -10.79
CA ASP A 100 12.54 2.23 -10.40
C ASP A 100 11.80 2.16 -9.05
N PRO A 101 12.27 2.86 -8.00
CA PRO A 101 11.66 2.78 -6.68
C PRO A 101 10.18 3.20 -6.65
N ILE A 102 9.76 4.17 -7.46
CA ILE A 102 8.38 4.67 -7.47
C ILE A 102 7.46 3.64 -8.14
N GLN A 103 7.89 3.05 -9.25
CA GLN A 103 7.13 2.00 -9.93
C GLN A 103 6.98 0.76 -9.03
N ARG A 104 8.09 0.33 -8.41
CA ARG A 104 8.10 -0.79 -7.45
C ARG A 104 7.14 -0.51 -6.30
N ASN A 105 7.23 0.66 -5.67
CA ASN A 105 6.35 1.03 -4.56
C ASN A 105 4.87 1.02 -4.95
N SER A 106 4.55 1.51 -6.15
CA SER A 106 3.18 1.52 -6.66
C SER A 106 2.61 0.10 -6.80
N VAL A 107 3.45 -0.87 -7.20
CA VAL A 107 3.05 -2.29 -7.29
C VAL A 107 2.94 -2.92 -5.90
N VAL A 108 3.87 -2.64 -5.00
CA VAL A 108 3.80 -3.14 -3.60
C VAL A 108 2.55 -2.60 -2.92
N TYR A 109 2.20 -1.32 -3.13
CA TYR A 109 0.91 -0.74 -2.69
C TYR A 109 -0.26 -1.58 -3.20
N ALA A 110 -0.32 -1.79 -4.52
CA ALA A 110 -1.43 -2.52 -5.13
C ALA A 110 -1.60 -3.91 -4.51
N LEU A 111 -0.49 -4.64 -4.31
CA LEU A 111 -0.47 -5.99 -3.75
C LEU A 111 -0.82 -6.03 -2.26
N ALA A 112 -0.33 -5.08 -1.47
CA ALA A 112 -0.57 -4.99 -0.03
C ALA A 112 -2.05 -4.72 0.32
N PHE A 113 -2.74 -3.95 -0.53
CA PHE A 113 -4.09 -3.43 -0.25
C PHE A 113 -5.17 -3.95 -1.17
N LEU A 114 -4.98 -5.15 -1.74
CA LEU A 114 -5.99 -5.81 -2.57
C LEU A 114 -7.31 -5.96 -1.79
N SER A 115 -8.39 -5.45 -2.39
CA SER A 115 -9.74 -5.49 -1.84
C SER A 115 -10.62 -6.58 -2.49
N ASN A 116 -10.34 -6.93 -3.75
CA ASN A 116 -11.17 -7.84 -4.55
C ASN A 116 -10.55 -9.23 -4.75
N CYS A 117 -9.41 -9.51 -4.12
CA CYS A 117 -8.86 -10.86 -4.05
C CYS A 117 -8.03 -11.05 -2.78
N GLU A 118 -7.95 -12.30 -2.33
CA GLU A 118 -7.16 -12.69 -1.18
C GLU A 118 -5.67 -12.70 -1.54
N VAL A 119 -4.83 -12.37 -0.55
CA VAL A 119 -3.38 -12.47 -0.71
C VAL A 119 -2.98 -13.94 -0.71
N ASN A 120 -2.58 -14.44 -1.89
CA ASN A 120 -2.15 -15.82 -2.06
C ASN A 120 -0.68 -16.02 -1.60
N GLN A 121 -0.23 -17.27 -1.63
CA GLN A 121 1.12 -17.65 -1.19
C GLN A 121 2.23 -16.93 -1.98
N GLU A 122 2.04 -16.72 -3.29
CA GLU A 122 3.03 -16.06 -4.15
C GLU A 122 3.16 -14.58 -3.79
N VAL A 123 2.04 -13.88 -3.61
CA VAL A 123 2.03 -12.47 -3.19
C VAL A 123 2.67 -12.33 -1.81
N MET A 124 2.31 -13.19 -0.84
CA MET A 124 2.91 -13.12 0.50
C MET A 124 4.42 -13.43 0.49
N SER A 125 4.88 -14.37 -0.35
CA SER A 125 6.32 -14.63 -0.53
C SER A 125 7.04 -13.38 -1.02
N VAL A 126 6.50 -12.73 -2.05
CA VAL A 126 7.12 -11.54 -2.64
C VAL A 126 7.09 -10.35 -1.68
N LEU A 127 6.01 -10.11 -0.95
CA LEU A 127 5.99 -9.06 0.09
C LEU A 127 7.04 -9.35 1.18
N THR A 128 7.18 -10.61 1.60
CA THR A 128 8.20 -11.02 2.58
C THR A 128 9.62 -10.79 2.06
N GLU A 129 9.88 -11.13 0.79
CA GLU A 129 11.18 -10.91 0.13
C GLU A 129 11.50 -9.41 0.00
N VAL A 130 10.52 -8.58 -0.37
CA VAL A 130 10.67 -7.13 -0.46
C VAL A 130 11.01 -6.55 0.91
N ALA A 131 10.26 -6.92 1.96
CA ALA A 131 10.50 -6.43 3.32
C ALA A 131 11.90 -6.83 3.84
N ALA A 132 12.38 -8.04 3.50
CA ALA A 132 13.69 -8.54 3.92
C ALA A 132 14.89 -7.95 3.13
N ASN A 133 14.66 -7.38 1.96
CA ASN A 133 15.73 -6.94 1.07
C ASN A 133 16.33 -5.60 1.52
N THR A 134 17.43 -5.61 2.26
CA THR A 134 18.09 -4.38 2.76
C THR A 134 18.63 -3.44 1.68
N SER A 135 18.69 -3.87 0.41
CA SER A 135 19.02 -2.99 -0.72
C SER A 135 17.80 -2.29 -1.32
N GLU A 136 16.59 -2.71 -0.95
CA GLU A 136 15.34 -2.05 -1.33
C GLU A 136 15.16 -0.75 -0.55
N ALA A 137 14.56 0.26 -1.20
CA ALA A 137 14.27 1.52 -0.53
C ALA A 137 13.36 1.31 0.69
N ALA A 138 13.66 1.99 1.79
CA ALA A 138 13.03 1.73 3.07
C ALA A 138 11.51 1.93 3.06
N PHE A 139 10.99 2.93 2.33
CA PHE A 139 9.55 3.16 2.19
C PHE A 139 8.82 1.98 1.51
N ILE A 140 9.50 1.25 0.61
CA ILE A 140 8.96 0.07 -0.07
C ILE A 140 8.95 -1.13 0.90
N ARG A 141 10.01 -1.29 1.70
CA ARG A 141 10.10 -2.34 2.74
C ARG A 141 9.03 -2.13 3.83
N ALA A 142 8.90 -0.89 4.29
CA ALA A 142 7.85 -0.41 5.19
C ALA A 142 6.46 -0.76 4.65
N GLN A 143 6.19 -0.43 3.39
CA GLN A 143 4.91 -0.71 2.77
C GLN A 143 4.62 -2.22 2.64
N ALA A 144 5.65 -3.03 2.36
CA ALA A 144 5.51 -4.48 2.38
C ALA A 144 5.19 -5.00 3.79
N LEU A 145 5.83 -4.47 4.84
CA LEU A 145 5.54 -4.83 6.24
C LEU A 145 4.11 -4.48 6.64
N GLU A 146 3.60 -3.31 6.24
CA GLU A 146 2.20 -2.93 6.45
C GLU A 146 1.26 -3.93 5.77
N GLY A 147 1.54 -4.29 4.50
CA GLY A 147 0.78 -5.30 3.77
C GLY A 147 0.79 -6.67 4.44
N ILE A 148 1.95 -7.12 4.93
CA ILE A 148 2.08 -8.37 5.68
C ILE A 148 1.25 -8.29 6.98
N GLY A 149 1.38 -7.21 7.76
CA GLY A 149 0.62 -7.03 9.00
C GLY A 149 -0.89 -7.09 8.79
N ASN A 150 -1.38 -6.51 7.69
CA ASN A 150 -2.80 -6.49 7.34
C ASN A 150 -3.35 -7.84 6.83
N LYS A 151 -2.51 -8.67 6.20
CA LYS A 151 -2.96 -9.79 5.37
C LYS A 151 -2.40 -11.16 5.74
N LEU A 152 -1.40 -11.23 6.62
CA LEU A 152 -0.80 -12.52 7.01
C LEU A 152 -1.83 -13.38 7.75
N SER A 153 -2.12 -14.55 7.20
CA SER A 153 -3.07 -15.52 7.76
C SER A 153 -2.38 -16.83 8.11
N GLN A 154 -2.86 -17.50 9.16
CA GLN A 154 -2.44 -18.85 9.55
C GLN A 154 -2.85 -19.93 8.54
N ASP A 155 -3.69 -19.61 7.56
CA ASP A 155 -4.06 -20.50 6.44
C ASP A 155 -2.93 -20.68 5.43
N LEU A 156 -1.90 -19.83 5.48
CA LEU A 156 -0.71 -19.95 4.65
C LEU A 156 0.20 -21.10 5.12
N PRO A 157 1.07 -21.63 4.25
CA PRO A 157 2.05 -22.64 4.65
C PRO A 157 2.88 -22.17 5.84
N ALA A 158 3.03 -23.03 6.85
CA ALA A 158 3.67 -22.68 8.12
C ALA A 158 5.10 -22.12 7.95
N ASN A 159 5.85 -22.61 6.95
CA ASN A 159 7.17 -22.09 6.63
C ASN A 159 7.13 -20.64 6.12
N LEU A 160 6.15 -20.30 5.29
CA LEU A 160 5.97 -18.94 4.76
C LEU A 160 5.48 -18.00 5.87
N TYR A 161 4.53 -18.45 6.69
CA TYR A 161 4.08 -17.70 7.86
C TYR A 161 5.25 -17.36 8.80
N GLN A 162 6.07 -18.37 9.13
CA GLN A 162 7.22 -18.16 10.01
C GLN A 162 8.27 -17.24 9.38
N GLN A 163 8.49 -17.34 8.06
CA GLN A 163 9.39 -16.41 7.35
C GLN A 163 8.90 -14.96 7.45
N ALA A 164 7.61 -14.72 7.19
CA ALA A 164 7.01 -13.39 7.32
C ALA A 164 7.14 -12.84 8.75
N VAL A 165 6.81 -13.66 9.77
CA VAL A 165 6.99 -13.30 11.18
C VAL A 165 8.45 -12.95 11.49
N ASN A 166 9.41 -13.74 11.02
CA ASN A 166 10.84 -13.46 11.26
C ASN A 166 11.27 -12.12 10.64
N VAL A 167 10.80 -11.79 9.44
CA VAL A 167 11.10 -10.52 8.77
C VAL A 167 10.48 -9.34 9.52
N ILE A 168 9.24 -9.48 10.00
CA ILE A 168 8.58 -8.48 10.86
C ILE A 168 9.42 -8.21 12.12
N ILE A 169 9.84 -9.26 12.82
CA ILE A 169 10.66 -9.16 14.04
C ILE A 169 12.00 -8.48 13.74
N GLN A 170 12.67 -8.87 12.66
CA GLN A 170 13.94 -8.25 12.24
C GLN A 170 13.78 -6.76 11.95
N GLY A 171 12.66 -6.34 11.35
CA GLY A 171 12.41 -4.94 11.04
C GLY A 171 12.26 -4.03 12.27
N LEU A 172 12.01 -4.57 13.48
CA LEU A 172 12.05 -3.80 14.73
C LEU A 172 13.45 -3.26 15.07
N ASP A 173 14.50 -3.84 14.47
CA ASP A 173 15.91 -3.44 14.62
C ASP A 173 16.46 -2.72 13.38
N ASP A 174 15.61 -2.38 12.40
CA ASP A 174 16.05 -1.74 11.16
C ASP A 174 16.63 -0.34 11.40
N ALA A 175 17.57 0.09 10.56
CA ALA A 175 18.17 1.42 10.65
C ALA A 175 17.16 2.53 10.35
N GLU A 176 16.19 2.27 9.47
CA GLU A 176 15.23 3.25 8.97
C GLU A 176 13.95 3.25 9.81
N ALA A 177 13.53 4.44 10.25
CA ALA A 177 12.42 4.58 11.20
C ALA A 177 11.08 4.09 10.64
N GLU A 178 10.82 4.30 9.35
CA GLU A 178 9.61 3.82 8.70
C GLU A 178 9.51 2.29 8.71
N VAL A 179 10.63 1.58 8.57
CA VAL A 179 10.65 0.10 8.63
C VAL A 179 10.35 -0.36 10.05
N ARG A 180 10.97 0.28 11.06
CA ARG A 180 10.66 -0.02 12.47
C ARG A 180 9.20 0.25 12.82
N PHE A 181 8.64 1.36 12.32
CA PHE A 181 7.23 1.74 12.53
C PHE A 181 6.29 0.66 12.01
N TRP A 182 6.41 0.29 10.73
CA TRP A 182 5.51 -0.69 10.13
C TRP A 182 5.75 -2.12 10.63
N SER A 183 6.95 -2.43 11.14
CA SER A 183 7.19 -3.63 11.93
C SER A 183 6.46 -3.62 13.27
N CYS A 184 6.43 -2.49 13.99
CA CYS A 184 5.65 -2.37 15.23
C CYS A 184 4.17 -2.63 14.94
N PHE A 185 3.61 -1.93 13.95
CA PHE A 185 2.24 -2.13 13.49
C PHE A 185 1.94 -3.62 13.21
N ALA A 186 2.78 -4.28 12.38
CA ALA A 186 2.58 -5.67 12.00
C ALA A 186 2.66 -6.62 13.21
N VAL A 187 3.56 -6.35 14.16
CA VAL A 187 3.63 -7.09 15.42
C VAL A 187 2.34 -6.96 16.22
N GLY A 188 1.81 -5.74 16.35
CA GLY A 188 0.56 -5.48 17.06
C GLY A 188 -0.62 -6.19 16.40
N ALA A 189 -0.75 -6.03 15.08
CA ALA A 189 -1.82 -6.63 14.28
C ALA A 189 -1.83 -8.17 14.35
N LEU A 190 -0.65 -8.79 14.34
CA LEU A 190 -0.49 -10.26 14.38
C LEU A 190 -0.30 -10.83 15.78
N ASN A 191 -0.30 -9.97 16.79
CA ASN A 191 -0.14 -10.32 18.19
C ASN A 191 1.12 -11.17 18.49
N ILE A 192 2.29 -10.73 18.00
CA ILE A 192 3.56 -11.48 18.11
C ILE A 192 4.17 -11.28 19.52
N GLN A 193 3.62 -11.99 20.50
CA GLN A 193 3.89 -11.81 21.95
C GLN A 193 5.38 -11.82 22.37
N GLU A 194 6.23 -12.60 21.69
CA GLU A 194 7.66 -12.67 22.01
C GLU A 194 8.43 -11.35 21.81
N THR A 195 7.85 -10.39 21.08
CA THR A 195 8.44 -9.08 20.80
C THR A 195 8.15 -8.03 21.87
N LEU A 196 7.31 -8.33 22.88
CA LEU A 196 6.93 -7.36 23.91
C LEU A 196 8.11 -6.61 24.56
N PRO A 197 9.24 -7.27 24.93
CA PRO A 197 10.39 -6.55 25.47
C PRO A 197 11.00 -5.54 24.49
N LYS A 198 11.01 -5.87 23.19
CA LYS A 198 11.53 -5.00 22.14
C LYS A 198 10.60 -3.82 21.87
N LEU A 199 9.28 -4.04 21.84
CA LEU A 199 8.31 -2.95 21.74
C LEU A 199 8.40 -2.00 22.94
N GLN A 200 8.53 -2.51 24.16
CA GLN A 200 8.69 -1.69 25.35
C GLN A 200 9.95 -0.83 25.30
N LEU A 201 11.05 -1.37 24.76
CA LEU A 201 12.27 -0.63 24.53
C LEU A 201 12.07 0.48 23.49
N LEU A 202 11.45 0.17 22.33
CA LEU A 202 11.18 1.16 21.29
C LEU A 202 10.25 2.27 21.78
N ALA A 203 9.19 1.93 22.51
CA ALA A 203 8.28 2.89 23.15
C ALA A 203 9.03 3.92 24.01
N GLN A 204 10.03 3.48 24.77
CA GLN A 204 10.82 4.35 25.63
C GLN A 204 11.89 5.15 24.89
N THR A 205 12.50 4.56 23.86
CA THR A 205 13.77 5.05 23.30
C THR A 205 13.69 5.63 21.90
N ASP A 206 12.74 5.19 21.07
CA ASP A 206 12.64 5.63 19.69
C ASP A 206 11.61 6.74 19.53
N LYS A 207 12.10 7.98 19.49
CA LYS A 207 11.27 9.18 19.31
C LYS A 207 11.27 9.70 17.87
N THR A 208 11.74 8.89 16.92
CA THR A 208 11.82 9.28 15.51
C THR A 208 10.41 9.35 14.92
N ILE A 209 10.04 10.51 14.38
CA ILE A 209 8.75 10.75 13.72
C ILE A 209 8.81 10.20 12.29
N VAL A 210 7.80 9.43 11.90
CA VAL A 210 7.59 9.00 10.52
C VAL A 210 6.67 10.02 9.83
N PRO A 211 7.08 10.62 8.69
CA PRO A 211 6.27 11.63 8.01
C PRO A 211 4.86 11.13 7.65
N GLY A 212 3.83 11.92 7.97
CA GLY A 212 2.44 11.54 7.79
C GLY A 212 1.88 10.61 8.88
N TRP A 213 2.68 10.31 9.90
CA TRP A 213 2.34 9.44 11.03
C TRP A 213 2.89 10.04 12.34
N TRP A 214 2.96 9.24 13.39
CA TRP A 214 3.55 9.57 14.68
C TRP A 214 4.94 8.93 14.84
N SER A 215 5.51 8.94 16.05
CA SER A 215 6.82 8.35 16.28
C SER A 215 6.81 6.82 16.36
N VAL A 216 7.94 6.18 16.06
CA VAL A 216 8.09 4.72 16.20
C VAL A 216 7.75 4.25 17.62
N GLY A 217 8.17 4.99 18.65
CA GLY A 217 7.86 4.63 20.03
C GLY A 217 6.37 4.72 20.35
N GLU A 218 5.67 5.70 19.79
CA GLU A 218 4.22 5.81 19.90
C GLU A 218 3.50 4.64 19.19
N GLU A 219 3.98 4.21 18.02
CA GLU A 219 3.45 3.01 17.35
C GLU A 219 3.72 1.72 18.15
N ALA A 220 4.87 1.64 18.81
CA ALA A 220 5.17 0.54 19.71
C ALA A 220 4.23 0.52 20.93
N GLU A 221 3.87 1.68 21.50
CA GLU A 221 2.87 1.80 22.57
C GLU A 221 1.48 1.35 22.10
N ASP A 222 1.09 1.74 20.89
CA ASP A 222 -0.19 1.37 20.29
C ASP A 222 -0.26 -0.14 20.05
N SER A 223 0.82 -0.71 19.52
CA SER A 223 0.96 -2.15 19.31
C SER A 223 0.88 -2.93 20.63
N ILE A 224 1.56 -2.48 21.69
CA ILE A 224 1.45 -3.08 23.04
C ILE A 224 0.00 -2.99 23.56
N THR A 225 -0.67 -1.85 23.36
CA THR A 225 -2.05 -1.64 23.78
C THR A 225 -2.99 -2.62 23.08
N LEU A 226 -2.87 -2.75 21.76
CA LEU A 226 -3.64 -3.68 20.94
C LEU A 226 -3.42 -5.14 21.37
N MET A 227 -2.15 -5.55 21.57
CA MET A 227 -1.80 -6.90 22.03
C MET A 227 -2.38 -7.26 23.41
N ASN A 228 -2.64 -6.25 24.25
CA ASN A 228 -3.29 -6.43 25.55
C ASN A 228 -4.83 -6.34 25.50
N GLY A 229 -5.41 -6.25 24.29
CA GLY A 229 -6.86 -6.12 24.09
C GLY A 229 -7.41 -4.73 24.37
N GLY A 230 -6.55 -3.71 24.44
CA GLY A 230 -6.94 -2.30 24.54
C GLY A 230 -7.17 -1.65 23.19
N GLU A 231 -7.69 -0.44 23.22
CA GLU A 231 -7.85 0.42 22.04
C GLU A 231 -6.74 1.49 22.07
N PRO A 232 -5.85 1.55 21.06
CA PRO A 232 -4.86 2.60 20.96
C PRO A 232 -5.52 4.00 20.89
N PRO A 233 -4.85 5.05 21.40
CA PRO A 233 -5.38 6.39 21.28
C PRO A 233 -5.49 6.81 19.80
N LEU A 234 -6.44 7.69 19.51
CA LEU A 234 -6.46 8.39 18.22
C LEU A 234 -5.27 9.35 18.18
N ARG A 235 -4.29 9.04 17.32
CA ARG A 235 -3.12 9.87 17.11
C ARG A 235 -3.33 10.82 15.94
N GLU A 236 -2.84 12.05 16.10
CA GLU A 236 -2.81 13.04 15.04
C GLU A 236 -1.53 12.87 14.21
N PRO A 237 -1.62 12.69 12.89
CA PRO A 237 -0.46 12.65 12.01
C PRO A 237 0.42 13.88 12.17
N TYR A 238 1.74 13.67 12.26
CA TYR A 238 2.68 14.78 12.26
C TYR A 238 2.77 15.39 10.86
N ASN A 239 2.15 16.56 10.69
CA ASN A 239 2.34 17.39 9.51
C ASN A 239 3.69 18.10 9.63
N SER A 240 4.73 17.59 8.98
CA SER A 240 5.96 18.37 8.80
C SER A 240 5.59 19.71 8.16
N PRO A 241 6.05 20.85 8.70
CA PRO A 241 5.94 22.11 7.98
C PRO A 241 6.66 21.95 6.65
N ILE A 242 5.92 22.13 5.56
CA ILE A 242 6.48 22.16 4.20
C ILE A 242 7.48 23.32 4.18
N HIS A 243 8.78 22.99 4.11
CA HIS A 243 9.87 23.96 3.97
C HIS A 243 10.28 24.07 2.50
#